data_AF-A0A5C7R7S2-F1
#
_entry.id   AF-A0A5C7R7S2-F1
#
_cell.length_a   1.000
_cell.length_b   1.000
_cell.length_c   1.000
_cell.angle_alpha   90.00
_cell.angle_beta   90.00
_cell.angle_gamma   90.00
#
_symmetry.space_group_name_H-M   'P 1'
#
loop_
_entity.id
_entity.type
_entity.pdbx_description
1 polymer ?
#
loop_
_entity_poly.entity_id
_entity_poly.type
_entity_poly.pdbx_seq_one_letter_code
_entity_poly.pdbx_strand_id
1 'polypeptide(L)' 'MPQLHCYVPEDMAAQLQQKAERLHLSVSKYLALLIQKDIGNQWPEDYFELFGSWEGEFVRPDQGKLEQREVLL' A
#
# COMPACT_ATOMS: atom_id res chain seq x y z
N MET A 1 -0.79 -23.53 -12.22
CA MET A 1 -0.59 -22.83 -10.93
C MET A 1 -0.33 -23.88 -9.86
N PRO A 2 0.61 -23.67 -8.93
CA PRO A 2 0.76 -24.55 -7.79
C PRO A 2 -0.51 -24.51 -6.93
N GLN A 3 -0.97 -25.67 -6.46
CA GLN A 3 -2.10 -25.79 -5.54
C GLN A 3 -1.57 -25.97 -4.11
N LEU A 4 -2.08 -25.16 -3.19
CA LEU A 4 -1.70 -25.21 -1.78
C LEU A 4 -2.84 -25.85 -0.97
N HIS A 5 -2.49 -26.81 -0.12
CA HIS A 5 -3.37 -27.36 0.90
C HIS A 5 -2.83 -26.93 2.27
N CYS A 6 -3.70 -26.36 3.10
CA CYS A 6 -3.35 -25.84 4.41
C CYS A 6 -4.28 -26.42 5.46
N TYR A 7 -3.70 -26.85 6.59
CA TYR A 7 -4.45 -27.29 7.76
C TYR A 7 -4.37 -26.20 8.82
N VAL A 8 -5.53 -25.68 9.21
CA VAL A 8 -5.66 -24.65 10.25
C VAL A 8 -6.76 -25.06 11.23
N PRO A 9 -6.70 -24.56 12.48
CA PRO A 9 -7.81 -24.69 13.41
C PRO A 9 -9.14 -24.17 12.83
N GLU A 10 -10.25 -24.76 13.25
CA GLU A 10 -11.58 -24.45 12.70
C GLU A 10 -12.03 -23.01 12.96
N ASP A 11 -11.70 -22.47 14.13
CA ASP A 11 -11.93 -21.06 14.48
C ASP A 11 -11.16 -20.11 13.56
N MET A 12 -9.94 -20.48 13.18
CA MET A 12 -9.14 -19.71 12.22
C MET A 12 -9.74 -19.76 10.81
N ALA A 13 -10.20 -20.94 10.36
CA ALA A 13 -10.86 -21.09 9.06
C ALA A 13 -12.16 -20.24 9.01
N ALA A 14 -12.96 -20.27 10.06
CA ALA A 14 -14.18 -19.47 10.18
C ALA A 14 -13.89 -17.96 10.10
N GLN A 15 -12.86 -17.49 10.81
CA GLN A 15 -12.43 -16.09 10.74
C GLN A 15 -11.95 -15.70 9.33
N LEU A 16 -11.20 -16.57 8.66
CA LEU A 16 -10.74 -16.33 7.29
C LEU A 16 -11.92 -16.19 6.33
N GLN A 17 -12.92 -17.07 6.44
CA GLN A 17 -14.14 -17.03 5.64
C GLN A 17 -14.94 -15.74 5.86
N GLN A 18 -15.17 -15.36 7.13
CA GLN A 18 -15.89 -14.11 7.44
C GLN A 18 -15.19 -12.87 6.86
N LYS A 19 -13.85 -12.82 6.92
CA LYS A 19 -13.08 -11.70 6.35
C LYS A 19 -13.17 -11.66 4.83
N ALA A 20 -13.13 -12.82 4.17
CA ALA A 20 -13.29 -12.92 2.72
C ALA A 20 -14.70 -12.48 2.27
N GLU A 21 -15.74 -12.91 3.00
CA GLU A 21 -17.14 -12.55 2.73
C GLU A 21 -17.39 -11.04 2.85
N ARG A 22 -16.86 -10.38 3.89
CA ARG A 22 -16.95 -8.93 4.06
C ARG A 22 -16.35 -8.12 2.91
N LEU A 23 -15.39 -8.71 2.19
CA LEU A 23 -14.74 -8.11 1.04
C LEU A 23 -15.31 -8.61 -0.30
N HIS A 24 -16.36 -9.45 -0.27
CA HIS A 24 -16.93 -10.11 -1.45
C HIS A 24 -15.90 -10.92 -2.26
N LEU A 25 -14.98 -11.61 -1.56
CA LEU A 25 -13.94 -12.44 -2.14
C LEU A 25 -14.17 -13.93 -1.80
N SER A 26 -13.69 -14.83 -2.65
CA SER A 26 -13.55 -16.24 -2.25
C SER A 26 -12.42 -16.40 -1.24
N VAL A 27 -12.50 -17.43 -0.40
CA VAL A 27 -11.46 -17.75 0.59
C VAL A 27 -10.08 -17.89 -0.06
N SER A 28 -9.99 -18.60 -1.19
CA SER A 28 -8.74 -18.79 -1.91
C SER A 28 -8.16 -17.47 -2.45
N LYS A 29 -9.00 -16.56 -2.96
CA LYS A 29 -8.56 -15.26 -3.45
C LYS A 29 -8.10 -14.36 -2.30
N TYR A 30 -8.83 -14.37 -1.18
CA TYR A 30 -8.44 -13.64 0.02
C TYR A 30 -7.11 -14.14 0.59
N LEU A 31 -6.91 -15.47 0.68
CA LEU A 31 -5.66 -16.07 1.12
C LEU A 31 -4.48 -15.69 0.19
N ALA A 32 -4.69 -15.74 -1.13
CA ALA A 32 -3.67 -15.32 -2.09
C ALA A 32 -3.25 -13.85 -1.90
N LEU A 33 -4.19 -12.95 -1.63
CA LEU A 33 -3.89 -11.54 -1.35
C LEU A 33 -3.11 -11.35 -0.05
N LEU A 34 -3.45 -12.12 1.00
CA LEU A 34 -2.69 -12.09 2.25
C LEU A 34 -1.24 -12.54 2.04
N ILE A 35 -1.04 -13.64 1.31
CA ILE A 35 0.29 -14.15 0.95
C ILE A 35 1.04 -13.11 0.11
N GLN A 36 0.38 -12.50 -0.90
CA GLN A 36 0.99 -11.46 -1.72
C GLN A 36 1.38 -10.24 -0.89
N LYS A 37 0.57 -9.82 0.07
CA LYS A 37 0.88 -8.70 0.95
C LYS A 37 2.07 -9.02 1.88
N ASP A 38 2.13 -10.24 2.39
CA ASP A 38 3.18 -10.68 3.31
C ASP A 38 4.53 -10.84 2.60
N ILE A 39 4.53 -11.47 1.41
CA ILE A 39 5.72 -11.64 0.57
C ILE A 39 6.11 -10.32 -0.10
N GLY A 40 5.11 -9.53 -0.51
CA GLY A 40 5.25 -8.25 -1.22
C GLY A 40 5.70 -7.08 -0.33
N ASN A 41 6.11 -7.34 0.92
CA ASN A 41 6.79 -6.36 1.77
C ASN A 41 8.23 -6.06 1.33
N GLN A 42 8.60 -6.45 0.12
CA GLN A 42 9.84 -6.06 -0.53
C GLN A 42 9.58 -4.73 -1.24
N TRP A 43 10.54 -3.82 -1.15
CA TRP A 43 10.50 -2.59 -1.93
C TRP A 43 10.31 -2.91 -3.42
N PRO A 44 9.59 -2.08 -4.19
CA PRO A 44 9.50 -2.26 -5.65
C PRO A 44 10.88 -2.45 -6.26
N GLU A 45 10.94 -3.14 -7.40
CA GLU A 45 12.15 -3.16 -8.23
C GLU A 45 12.66 -1.73 -8.41
N ASP A 46 13.96 -1.56 -8.22
CA ASP A 46 14.69 -0.29 -8.35
C ASP A 46 14.32 0.80 -7.31
N TYR A 47 13.51 0.53 -6.28
CA TYR A 47 13.14 1.53 -5.27
C TYR A 47 14.36 2.21 -4.61
N PHE A 48 15.37 1.42 -4.25
CA PHE A 48 16.60 1.96 -3.66
C PHE A 48 17.50 2.64 -4.69
N GLU A 49 17.38 2.27 -5.96
CA GLU A 49 18.11 2.93 -7.04
C GLU A 49 17.51 4.30 -7.34
N LEU A 50 16.18 4.44 -7.23
CA LEU A 50 15.44 5.70 -7.36
C LEU A 50 15.57 6.61 -6.12
N PHE A 51 15.86 6.04 -4.95
CA PHE A 51 16.03 6.81 -3.73
C PHE A 51 17.26 7.72 -3.82
N GLY A 52 17.02 9.01 -4.03
CA GLY A 52 18.09 10.00 -4.21
C GLY A 52 18.62 10.07 -5.65
N SER A 53 18.01 9.38 -6.62
CA SER A 53 18.39 9.44 -8.04
C SER A 53 17.95 10.72 -8.75
N TRP A 54 17.50 11.73 -8.01
CA TRP A 54 17.08 12.99 -8.61
C TRP A 54 18.30 13.72 -9.14
N GLU A 55 18.40 13.79 -10.47
CA GLU A 55 19.38 14.59 -11.19
C GLU A 55 18.73 15.90 -11.65
N GLY A 56 18.96 16.98 -10.90
CA GLY A 56 18.46 18.31 -11.25
C GLY A 56 18.60 19.31 -10.12
N GLU A 57 18.61 20.60 -10.47
CA GLU A 57 18.56 21.65 -9.46
C GLU A 57 17.14 21.80 -8.91
N PHE A 58 17.02 21.99 -7.59
CA PHE A 58 15.76 22.37 -6.98
C PHE A 58 15.47 23.84 -7.28
N VAL A 59 14.69 24.09 -8.32
CA VAL A 59 14.25 25.46 -8.65
C VAL A 59 12.99 25.77 -7.85
N ARG A 60 13.07 26.81 -7.00
CA ARG A 60 11.90 27.36 -6.32
C ARG A 60 10.97 27.98 -7.39
N PRO A 61 9.69 27.60 -7.46
CA PRO A 61 8.74 28.26 -8.35
C PRO A 61 8.47 29.70 -7.91
N ASP A 62 8.02 30.53 -8.86
CA ASP A 62 7.63 31.91 -8.57
C ASP A 62 6.67 31.97 -7.40
N GLN A 63 7.03 32.79 -6.41
CA GLN A 63 6.13 33.10 -5.30
C GLN A 63 5.01 33.95 -5.87
N GLY A 64 3.78 33.46 -5.79
CA GLY A 64 2.60 34.18 -6.24
C GLY A 64 2.38 35.49 -5.48
N LYS A 65 1.25 36.15 -5.75
CA LYS A 65 0.91 37.40 -5.06
C LYS A 65 0.71 37.13 -3.56
N LEU A 66 1.40 37.91 -2.74
CA LEU A 66 1.21 37.89 -1.29
C LEU A 66 -0.20 38.40 -0.94
N GLU A 67 -0.80 37.77 0.07
CA GLU A 67 -2.03 38.24 0.69
C GLU A 67 -1.79 39.64 1.29
N GLN A 68 -2.64 40.62 0.95
CA GLN A 68 -2.63 41.93 1.62
C GLN A 68 -3.58 41.86 2.81
N ARG A 69 -3.05 42.09 4.02
CA ARG A 69 -3.85 42.18 5.25
C ARG A 69 -3.98 43.63 5.68
N GLU A 70 -5.14 43.95 6.24
CA GLU A 70 -5.37 45.25 6.84
C GLU A 70 -4.42 45.45 8.03
N VAL A 71 -3.81 46.63 8.10
CA VAL A 71 -3.03 47.04 9.26
C VAL A 71 -4.02 47.49 10.33
N LEU A 72 -4.06 46.78 11.46
CA LEU A 72 -4.82 47.23 12.63
C LEU A 72 -4.15 48.51 13.17
N LEU A 73 -4.86 49.64 13.06
CA LEU A 73 -4.53 50.92 13.70
C LEU A 73 -4.96 50.92 15.16
#